data_AF-A0AAV7DAE4-F1
#
_entry.id   AF-A0AAV7DAE4-F1
#
_cell.length_a   1.000
_cell.length_b   1.000
_cell.length_c   1.000
_cell.angle_alpha   90.00
_cell.angle_beta   90.00
_cell.angle_gamma   90.00
#
_symmetry.space_group_name_H-M   'P 1'
#
loop_
_entity.id
_entity.type
_entity.pdbx_description
1 polymer ?
#
loop_
_entity_poly.entity_id
_entity_poly.type
_entity_poly.pdbx_seq_one_letter_code
_entity_poly.pdbx_strand_id
1 'polypeptide(L)'
;MSGEQRKLPSWMTEQDTPCTSATKTNYAWKKNILEDNLPFLKFSGSIIYSYEAQECSFFSEYIKEKLSKEAILGFDIEWPPVYRKGKNGKVSLIQVCTSEEECYLFQVSSMTGFPKGLKRLLEDMSIKKVGVGIEGDQWKLMSDCDLKLKGFVELADLANQKV
;
A
#
# COMPACT_ATOMS: atom_id res chain seq x y z
N MET A 1 -33.13 -7.78 0.57
CA MET A 1 -32.49 -6.63 1.24
C MET A 1 -31.81 -5.81 0.17
N SER A 2 -32.34 -4.63 -0.13
CA SER A 2 -31.87 -3.76 -1.22
C SER A 2 -30.51 -3.17 -0.86
N GLY A 3 -29.50 -3.42 -1.71
CA GLY A 3 -28.18 -2.81 -1.58
C GLY A 3 -28.27 -1.30 -1.79
N GLU A 4 -27.92 -0.52 -0.77
CA GLU A 4 -27.75 0.92 -0.94
C GLU A 4 -26.58 1.18 -1.89
N GLN A 5 -26.92 1.60 -3.10
CA GLN A 5 -25.98 2.07 -4.08
C GLN A 5 -25.26 3.29 -3.50
N ARG A 6 -23.93 3.22 -3.37
CA ARG A 6 -23.09 4.29 -2.82
C ARG A 6 -23.25 5.55 -3.69
N LYS A 7 -24.02 6.52 -3.22
CA LYS A 7 -24.19 7.82 -3.89
C LYS A 7 -22.96 8.69 -3.61
N LEU A 8 -22.24 9.05 -4.67
CA LEU A 8 -21.16 10.03 -4.56
C LEU A 8 -21.76 11.43 -4.26
N PRO A 9 -21.06 12.27 -3.49
CA PRO A 9 -21.47 13.65 -3.28
C PRO A 9 -21.57 14.42 -4.60
N SER A 10 -22.56 15.32 -4.73
CA SER A 10 -22.83 16.06 -5.97
C SER A 10 -21.65 16.85 -6.52
N TRP A 11 -20.80 17.39 -5.63
CA TRP A 11 -19.58 18.11 -6.01
C TRP A 11 -18.55 17.25 -6.76
N MET A 12 -18.61 15.92 -6.63
CA MET A 12 -17.73 14.98 -7.33
C MET A 12 -18.18 14.69 -8.77
N THR A 13 -19.40 15.11 -9.11
CA THR A 13 -20.01 14.95 -10.44
C THR A 13 -20.23 16.27 -11.18
N GLU A 14 -20.04 17.41 -10.51
CA GLU A 14 -20.16 18.72 -11.13
C GLU A 14 -18.85 19.09 -11.85
N GLN A 15 -18.94 19.47 -13.12
CA GLN A 15 -17.80 20.07 -13.85
C GLN A 15 -17.52 21.46 -13.26
N ASP A 16 -16.25 21.72 -12.97
CA ASP A 16 -15.76 22.95 -12.34
C ASP A 16 -16.36 24.20 -12.99
N THR A 17 -17.29 24.85 -12.28
CA THR A 17 -17.73 26.21 -12.61
C THR A 17 -16.91 27.19 -11.79
N PRO A 18 -16.24 28.19 -12.38
CA PRO A 18 -15.38 29.09 -11.62
C PRO A 18 -16.24 29.99 -10.73
N CYS A 19 -16.14 29.80 -9.40
CA CYS A 19 -16.84 30.64 -8.43
C CYS A 19 -16.01 31.91 -8.14
N THR A 20 -16.43 33.05 -8.70
CA THR A 20 -15.86 34.37 -8.42
C THR A 20 -16.40 34.93 -7.10
N SER A 21 -15.81 34.52 -5.97
CA SER A 21 -15.57 35.34 -4.76
C SER A 21 -15.45 34.48 -3.50
N ALA A 22 -14.22 34.15 -3.09
CA ALA A 22 -13.88 33.88 -1.69
C ALA A 22 -12.37 33.96 -1.51
N THR A 23 -11.91 34.89 -0.67
CA THR A 23 -10.57 34.95 -0.12
C THR A 23 -10.21 33.62 0.54
N LYS A 24 -9.38 32.81 -0.13
CA LYS A 24 -8.79 31.58 0.42
C LYS A 24 -7.30 31.62 0.20
N THR A 25 -6.58 31.50 1.30
CA THR A 25 -5.13 31.35 1.41
C THR A 25 -4.55 30.45 0.31
N ASN A 26 -3.65 31.00 -0.50
CA ASN A 26 -2.94 30.31 -1.58
C ASN A 26 -2.00 29.24 -1.02
N TYR A 27 -2.51 28.05 -0.71
CA TYR A 27 -1.75 26.84 -0.97
C TYR A 27 -1.93 26.54 -2.46
N ALA A 28 -1.31 27.37 -3.30
CA ALA A 28 -1.18 27.06 -4.70
C ALA A 28 -0.32 25.80 -4.77
N TRP A 29 -0.97 24.65 -5.00
CA TRP A 29 -0.30 23.46 -5.50
C TRP A 29 0.42 23.93 -6.76
N LYS A 30 1.73 24.18 -6.65
CA LYS A 30 2.54 24.53 -7.80
C LYS A 30 2.47 23.31 -8.70
N LYS A 31 1.68 23.43 -9.77
CA LYS A 31 1.61 22.42 -10.82
C LYS A 31 3.03 22.25 -11.34
N ASN A 32 3.64 21.09 -11.09
CA ASN A 32 4.96 20.78 -11.62
C ASN A 32 4.83 20.70 -13.14
N ILE A 33 5.23 21.76 -13.85
CA ILE A 33 5.19 21.85 -15.32
C ILE A 33 5.92 20.66 -15.97
N LEU A 34 6.87 20.05 -15.25
CA LEU A 34 7.63 18.87 -15.68
C LEU A 34 6.82 17.56 -15.70
N GLU A 35 5.73 17.47 -14.92
CA GLU A 35 4.95 16.24 -14.73
C GLU A 35 3.67 16.20 -15.59
N ASP A 36 3.29 17.31 -16.23
CA ASP A 36 1.99 17.48 -16.91
C ASP A 36 1.72 16.46 -18.05
N ASN A 37 2.75 15.78 -18.56
CA ASN A 37 2.64 14.80 -19.65
C ASN A 37 3.38 13.48 -19.41
N LEU A 38 3.78 13.17 -18.17
CA LEU A 38 4.39 11.87 -17.90
C LEU A 38 3.34 10.75 -18.01
N PRO A 39 3.66 9.61 -18.66
CA PRO A 39 2.73 8.49 -18.73
C PRO A 39 2.50 7.92 -17.33
N PHE A 40 1.27 7.45 -17.08
CA PHE A 40 0.99 6.69 -15.86
C PHE A 40 1.83 5.42 -15.81
N LEU A 41 2.51 5.19 -14.69
CA LEU A 41 3.08 3.89 -14.38
C LEU A 41 1.96 2.87 -14.22
N LYS A 42 1.99 1.81 -15.01
CA LYS A 42 1.02 0.71 -14.96
C LYS A 42 1.78 -0.59 -14.80
N PHE A 43 1.45 -1.33 -13.74
CA PHE A 43 1.92 -2.70 -13.59
C PHE A 43 1.20 -3.60 -14.60
N SER A 44 1.94 -4.29 -15.46
CA SER A 44 1.41 -5.17 -16.51
C SER A 44 1.59 -6.65 -16.21
N GLY A 45 2.19 -6.98 -15.07
CA GLY A 45 2.36 -8.36 -14.61
C GLY A 45 1.08 -8.98 -14.07
N SER A 46 1.21 -10.21 -13.58
CA SER A 46 0.15 -10.94 -12.91
C SER A 46 -0.11 -10.37 -11.51
N ILE A 47 -1.38 -10.16 -11.20
CA ILE A 47 -1.84 -9.76 -9.88
C ILE A 47 -2.55 -10.95 -9.23
N ILE A 48 -1.94 -11.49 -8.17
CA ILE A 48 -2.50 -12.58 -7.38
C ILE A 48 -3.23 -11.97 -6.19
N TYR A 49 -4.55 -12.10 -6.17
CA TYR A 49 -5.39 -11.57 -5.11
C TYR A 49 -5.82 -12.67 -4.15
N SER A 50 -5.57 -12.49 -2.86
CA SER A 50 -5.98 -13.44 -1.82
C SER A 50 -6.68 -12.73 -0.66
N TYR A 51 -7.83 -13.26 -0.27
CA TYR A 51 -8.66 -12.76 0.83
C TYR A 51 -8.91 -13.82 1.92
N GLU A 52 -8.31 -15.01 1.79
CA GLU A 52 -8.41 -16.11 2.75
C GLU A 52 -7.09 -16.33 3.50
N ALA A 53 -7.16 -16.49 4.82
CA ALA A 53 -5.96 -16.55 5.66
C ALA A 53 -5.05 -17.75 5.37
N GLN A 54 -5.64 -18.89 4.99
CA GLN A 54 -4.92 -20.13 4.66
C GLN A 54 -4.18 -19.98 3.33
N GLU A 55 -4.87 -19.49 2.30
CA GLU A 55 -4.30 -19.24 0.99
C GLU A 55 -3.18 -18.17 1.04
N CYS A 56 -3.42 -17.06 1.73
CA CYS A 56 -2.40 -16.03 1.95
C CYS A 56 -1.16 -16.60 2.67
N SER A 57 -1.36 -17.47 3.68
CA SER A 57 -0.24 -18.15 4.33
C SER A 57 0.51 -19.07 3.38
N PHE A 58 -0.20 -19.83 2.54
CA PHE A 58 0.40 -20.70 1.52
C PHE A 58 1.22 -19.92 0.50
N PHE A 59 0.68 -18.85 -0.07
CA PHE A 59 1.41 -17.99 -1.00
C PHE A 59 2.64 -17.37 -0.35
N SER A 60 2.55 -16.98 0.92
CA SER A 60 3.70 -16.40 1.63
C SER A 60 4.85 -17.38 1.80
N GLU A 61 4.56 -18.66 2.09
CA GLU A 61 5.60 -19.71 2.13
C GLU A 61 6.12 -20.02 0.73
N TYR A 62 5.26 -20.10 -0.27
CA TYR A 62 5.65 -20.30 -1.67
C TYR A 62 6.60 -19.21 -2.17
N ILE A 63 6.30 -17.94 -1.88
CA ILE A 63 7.20 -16.81 -2.16
C ILE A 63 8.53 -17.06 -1.47
N LYS A 64 8.50 -17.33 -0.15
CA LYS A 64 9.72 -17.54 0.63
C LYS A 64 10.61 -18.67 0.11
N GLU A 65 10.02 -19.77 -0.36
CA GLU A 65 10.73 -20.92 -0.94
C GLU A 65 11.36 -20.60 -2.30
N LYS A 66 10.72 -19.73 -3.10
CA LYS A 66 11.23 -19.32 -4.41
C LYS A 66 12.33 -18.28 -4.36
N LEU A 67 12.40 -17.49 -3.30
CA LEU A 67 13.35 -16.40 -3.18
C LEU A 67 14.76 -16.91 -2.85
N SER A 68 15.77 -16.31 -3.47
CA SER A 68 17.16 -16.51 -3.09
C SER A 68 17.47 -15.84 -1.74
N LYS A 69 18.62 -16.18 -1.16
CA LYS A 69 19.20 -15.34 -0.09
C LYS A 69 19.36 -13.92 -0.62
N GLU A 70 19.01 -12.93 0.20
CA GLU A 70 19.06 -11.48 -0.12
C GLU A 70 18.03 -10.98 -1.13
N ALA A 71 16.93 -11.72 -1.35
CA ALA A 71 15.83 -11.28 -2.19
C ALA A 71 15.24 -9.93 -1.74
N ILE A 72 14.76 -9.17 -2.73
CA ILE A 72 14.15 -7.86 -2.57
C ILE A 72 12.69 -7.96 -3.01
N LEU A 73 11.78 -7.44 -2.18
CA LEU A 73 10.36 -7.38 -2.43
C LEU A 73 9.89 -5.93 -2.41
N GLY A 74 9.13 -5.51 -3.42
CA GLY A 74 8.37 -4.26 -3.35
C GLY A 74 7.27 -4.41 -2.32
N PHE A 75 7.11 -3.43 -1.43
CA PHE A 75 6.20 -3.51 -0.29
C PHE A 75 5.40 -2.23 -0.13
N ASP A 76 4.10 -2.38 0.10
CA ASP A 76 3.17 -1.28 0.39
C ASP A 76 1.97 -1.81 1.18
N ILE A 77 1.25 -0.93 1.88
CA ILE A 77 0.03 -1.29 2.63
C ILE A 77 -1.05 -0.21 2.49
N GLU A 78 -2.31 -0.62 2.50
CA GLU A 78 -3.46 0.29 2.40
C GLU A 78 -4.44 0.14 3.57
N TRP A 79 -5.11 1.23 3.92
CA TRP A 79 -6.15 1.25 4.94
C TRP A 79 -7.28 2.22 4.58
N PRO A 80 -8.53 1.94 5.00
CA PRO A 80 -9.65 2.80 4.67
C PRO A 80 -9.52 4.17 5.35
N PRO A 81 -9.88 5.27 4.65
CA PRO A 81 -9.88 6.59 5.25
C PRO A 81 -10.95 6.66 6.35
N VAL A 82 -10.59 7.23 7.49
CA VAL A 82 -11.51 7.46 8.62
C VAL A 82 -11.65 8.95 8.85
N TYR A 83 -12.85 9.48 8.59
CA TYR A 83 -13.16 10.91 8.71
C TYR A 83 -13.42 11.39 10.15
N ARG A 84 -13.14 10.54 11.16
CA ARG A 84 -13.26 10.88 12.57
C ARG A 84 -11.88 11.22 13.14
N LYS A 85 -11.74 12.44 13.66
CA LYS A 85 -10.51 12.94 14.26
C LYS A 85 -9.97 11.96 15.30
N GLY A 86 -8.69 11.58 15.16
CA GLY A 86 -7.99 10.69 16.11
C GLY A 86 -8.20 9.20 15.91
N LYS A 87 -8.89 8.75 14.85
CA LYS A 87 -8.96 7.33 14.48
C LYS A 87 -8.50 7.15 13.04
N ASN A 88 -7.52 6.26 12.84
CA ASN A 88 -7.15 5.78 11.51
C ASN A 88 -7.77 4.40 11.27
N GLY A 89 -8.04 4.07 10.01
CA GLY A 89 -8.46 2.71 9.64
C GLY A 89 -7.37 1.71 9.97
N LYS A 90 -7.74 0.46 10.28
CA LYS A 90 -6.78 -0.64 10.39
C LYS A 90 -6.22 -0.99 9.01
N VAL A 91 -4.99 -1.51 8.95
CA VAL A 91 -4.44 -2.12 7.72
C VAL A 91 -5.46 -3.08 7.11
N SER A 92 -5.73 -2.92 5.81
CA SER A 92 -6.76 -3.64 5.07
C SER A 92 -6.19 -4.44 3.90
N LEU A 93 -5.15 -3.91 3.25
CA LEU A 93 -4.45 -4.55 2.15
C LEU A 93 -2.95 -4.50 2.42
N ILE A 94 -2.25 -5.56 2.06
CA ILE A 94 -0.79 -5.60 1.99
C ILE A 94 -0.42 -6.02 0.58
N GLN A 95 0.44 -5.24 -0.08
CA GLN A 95 0.95 -5.51 -1.41
C GLN A 95 2.39 -6.00 -1.33
N VAL A 96 2.70 -7.08 -2.05
CA VAL A 96 4.05 -7.65 -2.14
C VAL A 96 4.38 -7.94 -3.59
N CYS A 97 5.28 -7.16 -4.17
CA CYS A 97 5.78 -7.37 -5.53
C CYS A 97 7.04 -8.24 -5.47
N THR A 98 7.01 -9.41 -6.10
CA THR A 98 8.11 -10.40 -6.06
C THR A 98 9.01 -10.31 -7.29
N SER A 99 8.50 -9.80 -8.41
CA SER A 99 9.24 -9.57 -9.64
C SER A 99 8.52 -8.52 -10.52
N GLU A 100 9.10 -8.18 -11.67
CA GLU A 100 8.45 -7.32 -12.67
C GLU A 100 7.14 -7.93 -13.23
N GLU A 101 6.96 -9.24 -13.06
CA GLU A 101 5.84 -10.00 -13.63
C GLU A 101 4.82 -10.47 -12.59
N GLU A 102 5.08 -10.30 -11.29
CA GLU A 102 4.26 -10.90 -10.24
C GLU A 102 4.10 -9.99 -9.01
N CYS A 103 2.85 -9.71 -8.65
CA CYS A 103 2.48 -8.94 -7.46
C CYS A 103 1.32 -9.60 -6.71
N TYR A 104 1.45 -9.69 -5.38
CA TYR A 104 0.45 -10.26 -4.49
C TYR A 104 -0.30 -9.16 -3.75
N LEU A 105 -1.62 -9.30 -3.70
CA LEU A 105 -2.53 -8.42 -2.98
C LEU A 105 -3.22 -9.24 -1.88
N PHE A 106 -2.78 -9.07 -0.64
CA PHE A 106 -3.32 -9.77 0.53
C PHE A 106 -4.35 -8.89 1.25
N GLN A 107 -5.64 -9.16 1.04
CA GLN A 107 -6.72 -8.41 1.68
C GLN A 107 -6.93 -8.86 3.13
N VAL A 108 -6.02 -8.48 4.02
CA VAL A 108 -5.99 -8.90 5.42
C VAL A 108 -7.23 -8.49 6.23
N SER A 109 -7.96 -7.44 5.83
CA SER A 109 -9.21 -7.06 6.50
C SER A 109 -10.34 -8.08 6.31
N SER A 110 -10.26 -8.95 5.29
CA SER A 110 -11.25 -9.99 5.00
C SER A 110 -10.92 -11.32 5.69
N MET A 111 -9.77 -11.41 6.36
CA MET A 111 -9.24 -12.63 6.92
C MET A 111 -9.56 -12.75 8.42
N THR A 112 -9.88 -13.97 8.87
CA THR A 112 -10.03 -14.26 10.30
C THR A 112 -8.65 -14.33 10.95
N GLY A 113 -8.23 -13.20 11.52
CA GLY A 113 -6.91 -13.06 12.12
C GLY A 113 -5.79 -12.88 11.07
N PHE A 114 -4.60 -12.52 11.55
CA PHE A 114 -3.47 -12.24 10.67
C PHE A 114 -2.83 -13.56 10.15
N PRO A 115 -2.58 -13.71 8.83
CA PRO A 115 -2.01 -14.93 8.26
C PRO A 115 -0.60 -15.23 8.79
N LYS A 116 -0.40 -16.44 9.32
CA LYS A 116 0.88 -16.81 9.95
C LYS A 116 2.03 -16.87 8.94
N GLY A 117 1.78 -17.33 7.72
CA GLY A 117 2.79 -17.36 6.66
C GLY A 117 3.24 -15.95 6.27
N LEU A 118 2.28 -15.04 6.09
CA LEU A 118 2.58 -13.63 5.79
C LEU A 118 3.39 -12.99 6.92
N LYS A 119 3.03 -13.26 8.18
CA LYS A 119 3.82 -12.76 9.33
C LYS A 119 5.25 -13.25 9.26
N ARG A 120 5.49 -14.54 9.02
CA ARG A 120 6.85 -15.09 8.88
C ARG A 120 7.63 -14.49 7.72
N LEU A 121 6.98 -14.22 6.58
CA LEU A 121 7.61 -13.57 5.42
C LEU A 121 8.04 -12.13 5.77
N LEU A 122 7.14 -11.35 6.38
CA LEU A 122 7.39 -9.94 6.71
C LEU A 122 8.39 -9.76 7.86
N GLU A 123 8.43 -10.69 8.82
CA GLU A 123 9.38 -10.67 9.94
C GLU A 123 10.75 -11.32 9.63
N ASP A 124 10.95 -11.82 8.40
CA ASP A 124 12.22 -12.40 7.96
C ASP A 124 13.25 -11.32 7.59
N MET A 125 14.36 -11.25 8.32
CA MET A 125 15.41 -10.26 8.09
C MET A 125 16.26 -10.55 6.84
N SER A 126 16.24 -11.78 6.32
CA SER A 126 17.02 -12.17 5.13
C SER A 126 16.39 -11.70 3.81
N ILE A 127 15.13 -11.25 3.86
CA ILE A 127 14.36 -10.75 2.72
C ILE A 127 14.17 -9.25 2.91
N LYS A 128 14.63 -8.45 1.95
CA LYS A 128 14.50 -7.00 1.96
C LYS A 128 13.12 -6.58 1.48
N LYS A 129 12.50 -5.63 2.16
CA LYS A 129 11.22 -5.02 1.75
C LYS A 129 11.50 -3.56 1.41
N VAL A 130 11.24 -3.15 0.19
CA VAL A 130 11.56 -1.79 -0.28
C VAL A 130 10.26 -1.02 -0.51
N GLY A 131 10.26 0.25 -0.11
CA GLY A 131 9.11 1.15 -0.25
C GLY A 131 9.51 2.58 0.10
N VAL A 132 8.56 3.51 -0.05
CA VAL A 132 8.72 4.92 0.35
C VAL A 132 7.82 5.20 1.54
N GLY A 133 8.38 5.74 2.62
CA GLY A 133 7.64 5.92 3.88
C GLY A 133 7.47 4.61 4.67
N ILE A 134 8.28 3.60 4.35
CA ILE A 134 8.11 2.22 4.85
C ILE A 134 8.34 2.09 6.36
N GLU A 135 9.09 3.02 6.97
CA GLU A 135 9.20 3.09 8.42
C GLU A 135 7.83 3.39 9.07
N GLY A 136 7.02 4.25 8.43
CA GLY A 136 5.65 4.52 8.85
C GLY A 136 4.78 3.27 8.79
N ASP A 137 4.94 2.47 7.73
CA ASP A 137 4.24 1.19 7.56
C ASP A 137 4.62 0.18 8.63
N GLN A 138 5.90 0.11 9.01
CA GLN A 138 6.35 -0.72 10.14
C GLN A 138 5.57 -0.37 11.42
N TRP A 139 5.48 0.92 11.76
CA TRP A 139 4.76 1.36 12.97
C TRP A 139 3.27 1.02 12.89
N LYS A 140 2.67 1.21 11.71
CA LYS A 140 1.26 0.88 11.47
C LYS A 140 0.98 -0.61 11.61
N LEU A 141 1.82 -1.47 11.03
CA LEU A 141 1.71 -2.93 11.14
C LEU A 141 1.89 -3.41 12.58
N MET A 142 2.83 -2.83 13.31
CA MET A 142 3.04 -3.17 14.72
C MET A 142 1.84 -2.79 15.58
N SER A 143 1.25 -1.60 15.35
CA SER A 143 0.04 -1.15 16.05
C SER A 143 -1.18 -2.00 15.71
N ASP A 144 -1.42 -2.30 14.43
CA ASP A 144 -2.69 -2.87 13.98
C ASP A 144 -2.71 -4.40 14.01
N CYS A 145 -1.54 -5.03 13.84
CA CYS A 145 -1.41 -6.47 13.60
C CYS A 145 -0.43 -7.18 14.55
N ASP A 146 0.21 -6.46 15.50
CA ASP A 146 1.31 -6.98 16.33
C ASP A 146 2.39 -7.67 15.47
N LEU A 147 2.75 -7.02 14.37
CA LEU A 147 3.73 -7.51 13.39
C LEU A 147 4.95 -6.60 13.36
N LYS A 148 6.14 -7.19 13.47
CA LYS A 148 7.41 -6.46 13.43
C LYS A 148 8.07 -6.59 12.06
N LEU A 149 7.76 -5.67 11.14
CA LEU A 149 8.38 -5.67 9.81
C LEU A 149 9.91 -5.64 9.95
N LYS A 150 10.61 -6.58 9.32
CA LYS A 150 12.09 -6.65 9.33
C LYS A 150 12.64 -6.62 7.93
N GLY A 151 13.89 -6.16 7.82
CA GLY A 151 14.58 -6.04 6.54
C GLY A 151 13.98 -4.95 5.64
N PHE A 152 13.23 -4.00 6.18
CA PHE A 152 12.72 -2.89 5.37
C PHE A 152 13.84 -1.92 5.00
N VAL A 153 13.71 -1.29 3.84
CA VAL A 153 14.68 -0.36 3.26
C VAL A 153 13.90 0.82 2.67
N GLU A 154 14.20 2.02 3.17
CA GLU A 154 13.60 3.27 2.70
C GLU A 154 14.24 3.68 1.36
N LEU A 155 13.43 3.72 0.30
CA LEU A 155 13.91 4.06 -1.03
C LEU A 155 14.33 5.53 -1.14
N ALA A 156 13.70 6.43 -0.37
CA ALA A 156 14.10 7.84 -0.35
C ALA A 156 15.54 8.03 0.14
N ASP A 157 15.98 7.24 1.12
CA ASP A 157 17.35 7.30 1.63
C ASP A 157 18.34 6.82 0.57
N LEU A 158 18.04 5.72 -0.12
CA LEU A 158 18.87 5.19 -1.20
C LEU A 158 18.96 6.18 -2.38
N ALA A 159 17.85 6.80 -2.77
CA ALA A 159 17.81 7.76 -3.88
C ALA A 159 18.66 9.01 -3.61
N ASN A 160 18.85 9.39 -2.34
CA ASN A 160 19.65 10.54 -1.94
C ASN A 160 21.15 10.24 -1.79
N GLN A 161 21.56 8.97 -1.90
CA GLN A 161 22.98 8.62 -1.89
C GLN A 161 23.65 9.17 -3.14
N LYS A 162 24.68 9.99 -2.93
CA LYS A 162 25.52 10.48 -4.03
C LYS A 162 26.37 9.31 -4.53
N VAL A 163 26.12 8.91 -5.78
CA VAL A 163 26.92 7.91 -6.51
C VAL A 163 28.15 8.56 -7.13
#